data_AF-A0A732D1Z6-F1
#
_entry.id   AF-A0A732D1Z6-F1
#
_cell.length_a   1.000
_cell.length_b   1.000
_cell.length_c   1.000
_cell.angle_alpha   90.00
_cell.angle_beta   90.00
_cell.angle_gamma   90.00
#
_symmetry.space_group_name_H-M   'P 1'
#
loop_
_entity.id
_entity.type
_entity.pdbx_description
1 polymer ?
#
loop_
_entity_poly.entity_id
_entity_poly.type
_entity_poly.pdbx_seq_one_letter_code
_entity_poly.pdbx_strand_id
1 'polypeptide(L)'
;MLKLFAKYTSIGVLNMLIHWRVFAFCMYGMHTHQALTNFSDFVIAVSFSFYANARFTFNASTTAIRYMMYMGFMGALSAVVGWMADQCSLPPLVTLITFSAISLVCGFIYSRFFIFRDKNENL
;
A
#
# COMPACT_ATOMS: atom_id res chain seq x y z
N MET A 1 18.77 -1.02 8.87
CA MET A 1 17.90 -0.20 7.99
C MET A 1 17.62 -0.87 6.65
N LEU A 2 18.63 -1.09 5.81
CA LEU A 2 18.45 -1.61 4.44
C LEU A 2 17.78 -2.99 4.37
N LYS A 3 18.09 -3.92 5.29
CA LYS A 3 17.42 -5.24 5.34
C LYS A 3 15.91 -5.14 5.60
N LEU A 4 15.48 -4.19 6.43
CA LEU A 4 14.07 -3.97 6.76
C LEU A 4 13.34 -3.33 5.58
N PHE A 5 13.97 -2.32 4.98
CA PHE A 5 13.48 -1.66 3.78
C PHE A 5 13.37 -2.66 2.61
N ALA A 6 14.37 -3.50 2.39
CA ALA A 6 14.34 -4.54 1.36
C ALA A 6 13.16 -5.51 1.57
N LYS A 7 12.90 -5.96 2.80
CA LYS A 7 11.71 -6.79 3.11
C LYS A 7 10.40 -6.05 2.82
N TYR A 8 10.30 -4.78 3.22
CA TYR A 8 9.15 -3.93 2.93
C TYR A 8 8.93 -3.77 1.42
N THR A 9 10.00 -3.53 0.66
CA THR A 9 9.97 -3.44 -0.80
C THR A 9 9.54 -4.74 -1.44
N SER A 10 10.03 -5.90 -0.99
CA SER A 10 9.59 -7.20 -1.49
C SER A 10 8.09 -7.40 -1.30
N ILE A 11 7.54 -6.99 -0.14
CA ILE A 11 6.09 -7.03 0.10
C ILE A 11 5.36 -6.05 -0.82
N GLY A 12 5.92 -4.86 -1.07
CA GLY A 12 5.39 -3.89 -2.04
C GLY A 12 5.32 -4.45 -3.47
N VAL A 13 6.33 -5.22 -3.90
CA VAL A 13 6.31 -5.90 -5.20
C VAL A 13 5.23 -6.97 -5.25
N LEU A 14 5.11 -7.80 -4.21
CA LEU A 14 4.02 -8.79 -4.10
C LEU A 14 2.64 -8.12 -4.11
N ASN A 15 2.52 -6.99 -3.42
CA ASN A 15 1.30 -6.20 -3.38
C ASN A 15 0.87 -5.73 -4.79
N MET A 16 1.81 -5.23 -5.58
CA MET A 16 1.56 -4.83 -6.97
C MET A 16 1.07 -6.00 -7.82
N LEU A 17 1.67 -7.18 -7.67
CA LEU A 17 1.24 -8.40 -8.37
C LEU A 17 -0.16 -8.84 -7.96
N ILE A 18 -0.50 -8.73 -6.67
CA ILE A 18 -1.85 -9.04 -6.18
C ILE A 18 -2.85 -8.08 -6.80
N HIS A 19 -2.58 -6.78 -6.77
CA HIS A 19 -3.46 -5.77 -7.34
C HIS A 19 -3.75 -6.05 -8.83
N TRP A 20 -2.72 -6.34 -9.64
CA TRP A 20 -2.92 -6.67 -11.05
C TRP A 20 -3.74 -7.93 -11.28
N ARG A 21 -3.55 -8.98 -10.45
CA ARG A 21 -4.33 -10.22 -10.57
C ARG A 21 -5.79 -10.02 -10.19
N VAL A 22 -6.06 -9.32 -9.09
CA VAL A 22 -7.43 -9.05 -8.65
C VAL A 22 -8.12 -8.12 -9.66
N PHE A 23 -7.41 -7.09 -10.15
CA PHE A 23 -7.92 -6.19 -11.20
C PHE A 23 -8.33 -6.97 -12.45
N ALA A 24 -7.43 -7.84 -12.95
CA ALA A 24 -7.70 -8.65 -14.13
C ALA A 24 -8.87 -9.61 -13.91
N PHE A 25 -8.95 -10.25 -12.73
CA PHE A 25 -10.04 -11.16 -12.39
C PHE A 25 -11.40 -10.44 -12.34
N CYS A 26 -11.46 -9.29 -11.67
CA CYS A 26 -12.70 -8.51 -11.55
C CYS A 26 -13.11 -7.89 -12.90
N MET A 27 -12.19 -7.26 -13.63
CA MET A 27 -12.48 -6.63 -14.92
C MET A 27 -12.87 -7.64 -16.01
N TYR A 28 -12.09 -8.72 -16.17
CA TYR A 28 -12.26 -9.65 -17.30
C TYR A 28 -13.08 -10.90 -16.95
N GLY A 29 -13.09 -11.33 -15.68
CA GLY A 29 -13.86 -12.49 -15.24
C GLY A 29 -15.25 -12.14 -14.77
N MET A 30 -15.40 -11.08 -13.97
CA MET A 30 -16.69 -10.67 -13.39
C MET A 30 -17.37 -9.52 -14.15
N HIS A 31 -16.67 -8.89 -15.11
CA HIS A 31 -17.15 -7.72 -15.85
C HIS A 31 -17.63 -6.57 -14.96
N THR A 32 -16.97 -6.37 -13.81
CA THR A 32 -17.31 -5.28 -12.89
C THR A 32 -16.86 -3.92 -13.43
N HIS A 33 -17.48 -2.85 -12.93
CA HIS A 33 -17.08 -1.49 -13.28
C HIS A 33 -15.70 -1.17 -12.71
N GLN A 34 -14.87 -0.45 -13.47
CA GLN A 34 -13.49 -0.12 -13.13
C GLN A 34 -13.34 0.53 -11.75
N ALA A 35 -14.28 1.42 -11.37
CA ALA A 35 -14.25 2.06 -10.05
C ALA A 35 -14.39 1.04 -8.90
N LEU A 36 -15.30 0.08 -9.04
CA LEU A 36 -15.51 -0.97 -8.04
C LEU A 36 -14.32 -1.92 -8.00
N THR A 37 -13.79 -2.30 -9.17
CA THR A 37 -12.58 -3.13 -9.28
C THR A 37 -11.39 -2.47 -8.57
N ASN A 38 -11.08 -1.22 -8.90
CA ASN A 38 -10.00 -0.44 -8.26
C ASN A 38 -10.16 -0.36 -6.74
N PHE A 39 -11.39 -0.15 -6.26
CA PHE A 39 -11.66 -0.10 -4.83
C PHE A 39 -11.42 -1.45 -4.15
N SER A 40 -11.94 -2.54 -4.71
CA SER A 40 -11.71 -3.90 -4.22
C SER A 40 -10.23 -4.26 -4.23
N ASP A 41 -9.51 -3.94 -5.31
CA ASP A 41 -8.08 -4.16 -5.44
C ASP A 41 -7.30 -3.41 -4.37
N PHE A 42 -7.62 -2.14 -4.16
CA PHE A 42 -7.01 -1.32 -3.12
C PHE A 42 -7.19 -1.94 -1.74
N VAL A 43 -8.41 -2.33 -1.37
CA VAL A 43 -8.70 -2.92 -0.06
C VAL A 43 -7.93 -4.22 0.16
N ILE A 44 -7.91 -5.11 -0.83
CA ILE A 44 -7.23 -6.41 -0.74
C ILE A 44 -5.71 -6.22 -0.67
N ALA A 45 -5.15 -5.38 -1.55
CA ALA A 45 -3.74 -5.05 -1.61
C ALA A 45 -3.24 -4.43 -0.29
N VAL A 46 -3.93 -3.39 0.19
CA VAL A 46 -3.55 -2.69 1.44
C VAL A 46 -3.66 -3.62 2.65
N SER A 47 -4.68 -4.49 2.70
CA SER A 47 -4.83 -5.48 3.76
C SER A 47 -3.67 -6.47 3.76
N PHE A 48 -3.35 -7.06 2.61
CA PHE A 48 -2.21 -7.96 2.46
C PHE A 48 -0.91 -7.27 2.91
N SER A 49 -0.67 -6.05 2.42
CA SER A 49 0.52 -5.27 2.77
C SER A 49 0.62 -5.01 4.27
N PHE A 50 -0.48 -4.71 4.95
CA PHE A 50 -0.50 -4.50 6.39
C PHE A 50 -0.10 -5.75 7.17
N TYR A 51 -0.78 -6.87 6.91
CA TYR A 51 -0.53 -8.13 7.63
C TYR A 51 0.85 -8.71 7.31
N ALA A 52 1.25 -8.65 6.04
CA ALA A 52 2.57 -9.12 5.62
C ALA A 52 3.69 -8.28 6.25
N ASN A 53 3.56 -6.94 6.24
CA ASN A 53 4.57 -6.09 6.87
C ASN A 53 4.62 -6.27 8.39
N ALA A 54 3.47 -6.40 9.05
CA ALA A 54 3.42 -6.67 10.48
C ALA A 54 4.15 -7.97 10.83
N ARG A 55 3.91 -9.06 10.08
CA ARG A 55 4.49 -10.37 10.37
C ARG A 55 5.95 -10.52 9.91
N PHE A 56 6.25 -10.16 8.67
CA PHE A 56 7.53 -10.48 8.03
C PHE A 56 8.56 -9.35 8.09
N THR A 57 8.12 -8.09 8.09
CA THR A 57 9.02 -6.92 8.11
C THR A 57 9.29 -6.46 9.52
N PHE A 58 8.25 -6.18 10.31
CA PHE A 58 8.37 -5.52 11.62
C PHE A 58 8.19 -6.46 12.82
N ASN A 59 7.75 -7.70 12.59
CA ASN A 59 7.45 -8.68 13.65
C ASN A 59 6.62 -8.08 14.81
N ALA A 60 5.58 -7.33 14.46
CA ALA A 60 4.79 -6.53 15.37
C ALA A 60 3.33 -7.01 15.41
N SER A 61 2.65 -6.75 16.53
CA SER A 61 1.24 -7.11 16.68
C SER A 61 0.33 -6.30 15.76
N THR A 62 -0.65 -6.98 15.17
CA THR A 62 -1.70 -6.38 14.36
C THR A 62 -2.85 -5.97 15.26
N THR A 63 -3.13 -4.67 15.35
CA THR A 63 -4.30 -4.15 16.07
C THR A 63 -5.25 -3.46 15.09
N ALA A 64 -6.54 -3.43 15.41
CA ALA A 64 -7.55 -2.78 14.56
C ALA A 64 -7.22 -1.29 14.32
N ILE A 65 -6.74 -0.59 15.35
CA ILE A 65 -6.33 0.82 15.25
C ILE A 65 -5.18 0.99 14.24
N ARG A 66 -4.13 0.14 14.34
CA ARG A 66 -2.99 0.16 13.41
C ARG A 66 -3.42 -0.11 11.97
N TYR A 67 -4.35 -1.05 11.78
CA TYR A 67 -4.92 -1.35 10.48
C TYR A 67 -5.67 -0.15 9.90
N MET A 68 -6.58 0.46 10.67
CA MET A 68 -7.35 1.63 10.24
C MET A 68 -6.44 2.82 9.91
N MET A 69 -5.40 3.07 10.71
CA MET A 69 -4.40 4.10 10.44
C MET A 69 -3.62 3.83 9.15
N TYR A 70 -3.18 2.59 8.93
CA TYR A 70 -2.48 2.21 7.71
C TYR A 70 -3.37 2.37 6.48
N MET A 71 -4.58 1.85 6.55
CA MET A 71 -5.55 1.89 5.47
C MET A 71 -5.94 3.33 5.12
N GLY A 72 -6.23 4.16 6.13
CA GLY A 72 -6.54 5.57 5.95
C GLY A 72 -5.38 6.35 5.34
N PHE A 73 -4.15 6.12 5.81
CA PHE A 73 -2.96 6.76 5.25
C PHE A 73 -2.74 6.38 3.78
N MET A 74 -2.79 5.09 3.45
CA MET A 74 -2.61 4.61 2.07
C MET A 74 -3.73 5.12 1.15
N GLY A 75 -4.95 5.22 1.66
CA GLY A 75 -6.10 5.75 0.91
C GLY A 75 -5.97 7.24 0.63
N ALA A 76 -5.59 8.02 1.65
CA ALA A 76 -5.32 9.44 1.50
C ALA A 76 -4.18 9.70 0.51
N LEU A 77 -3.09 8.91 0.59
CA LEU A 77 -1.96 9.03 -0.32
C LEU A 77 -2.38 8.74 -1.77
N SER A 78 -3.19 7.70 -1.98
CA SER A 78 -3.74 7.37 -3.29
C SER A 78 -4.62 8.48 -3.84
N ALA A 79 -5.48 9.07 -3.02
CA ALA A 79 -6.36 10.16 -3.43
C ALA A 79 -5.56 11.42 -3.79
N VAL A 80 -4.58 11.80 -2.98
CA VAL A 80 -3.72 12.98 -3.24
C VAL A 80 -2.92 12.80 -4.52
N VAL A 81 -2.24 11.66 -4.68
CA VAL A 81 -1.43 11.40 -5.88
C VAL A 81 -2.31 11.30 -7.13
N GLY A 82 -3.49 10.67 -7.04
CA GLY A 82 -4.45 10.61 -8.13
C GLY A 82 -4.93 12.02 -8.53
N TRP A 83 -5.34 12.83 -7.56
CA TRP A 83 -5.76 14.21 -7.82
C TRP A 83 -4.65 15.06 -8.43
N MET A 84 -3.41 14.97 -7.92
CA MET A 84 -2.27 15.67 -8.52
C MET A 84 -2.00 15.20 -9.95
N ALA A 85 -2.12 13.91 -10.23
CA ALA A 85 -1.95 13.38 -11.57
C ALA A 85 -3.02 13.90 -12.54
N ASP A 86 -4.28 13.99 -12.12
CA ASP A 86 -5.36 14.56 -12.91
C ASP A 86 -5.09 16.04 -13.24
N GLN A 87 -4.68 16.83 -12.23
CA GLN A 87 -4.34 18.25 -12.40
C GLN A 87 -3.15 18.45 -13.35
N CYS A 88 -2.18 17.54 -13.34
CA CYS A 88 -1.02 17.58 -14.21
C CYS A 88 -1.23 16.86 -15.55
N SER A 89 -2.43 16.28 -15.79
CA SER A 89 -2.74 15.45 -16.96
C SER A 89 -1.68 14.37 -17.23
N LEU A 90 -1.18 13.75 -16.16
CA LEU A 90 -0.13 12.75 -16.27
C LEU A 90 -0.63 11.48 -16.94
N PRO A 91 0.17 10.84 -17.82
CA PRO A 91 -0.16 9.54 -18.36
C PRO A 91 -0.34 8.51 -17.23
N PRO A 92 -1.32 7.59 -17.33
CA PRO A 92 -1.61 6.61 -16.28
C PRO A 92 -0.40 5.80 -15.81
N LEU A 93 0.52 5.46 -16.73
CA LEU A 93 1.74 4.72 -16.43
C LEU A 93 2.69 5.54 -15.52
N VAL A 94 2.82 6.84 -15.79
CA VAL A 94 3.67 7.75 -15.02
C VAL A 94 3.11 7.93 -13.61
N THR A 95 1.78 8.10 -13.51
CA THR A 95 1.06 8.15 -12.23
C THR A 95 1.30 6.88 -11.41
N LEU A 96 1.22 5.70 -12.05
CA LEU A 96 1.43 4.42 -11.38
C LEU A 96 2.84 4.27 -10.81
N ILE A 97 3.87 4.62 -11.60
CA ILE A 97 5.27 4.57 -11.17
C ILE A 97 5.51 5.56 -10.01
N THR A 98 4.98 6.78 -10.15
CA THR A 98 5.13 7.84 -9.15
C THR A 98 4.43 7.47 -7.84
N PHE A 99 3.19 7.01 -7.92
CA PHE A 99 2.45 6.50 -6.76
C PHE A 99 3.18 5.34 -6.08
N SER A 100 3.72 4.39 -6.86
CA SER A 100 4.46 3.25 -6.32
C SER A 100 5.73 3.70 -5.57
N ALA A 101 6.49 4.65 -6.13
CA ALA A 101 7.69 5.18 -5.49
C ALA A 101 7.36 5.95 -4.19
N ILE A 102 6.37 6.85 -4.25
CA ILE A 102 5.95 7.66 -3.11
C ILE A 102 5.36 6.77 -2.00
N SER A 103 4.46 5.85 -2.34
CA SER A 103 3.85 4.94 -1.37
C SER A 103 4.86 4.00 -0.72
N LEU A 104 5.89 3.58 -1.45
CA LEU A 104 6.95 2.76 -0.88
C LEU A 104 7.78 3.52 0.16
N VAL A 105 8.21 4.75 -0.15
CA VAL A 105 9.03 5.56 0.77
C VAL A 105 8.20 6.07 1.94
N CYS A 106 7.09 6.75 1.67
CA CYS A 106 6.21 7.33 2.69
C CYS A 106 5.54 6.24 3.53
N GLY A 107 5.10 5.14 2.90
CA GLY A 107 4.53 3.99 3.58
C GLY A 107 5.53 3.32 4.52
N PHE A 108 6.78 3.13 4.09
CA PHE A 108 7.81 2.57 4.96
C PHE A 108 8.08 3.46 6.19
N ILE A 109 8.23 4.77 5.98
CA ILE A 109 8.47 5.73 7.07
C ILE A 109 7.29 5.72 8.05
N TYR A 110 6.05 5.83 7.54
CA TYR A 110 4.85 5.85 8.38
C TYR A 110 4.66 4.53 9.13
N SER A 111 4.81 3.39 8.45
CA SER A 111 4.73 2.06 9.05
C SER A 111 5.75 1.89 10.16
N ARG A 112 6.99 2.34 9.96
CA ARG A 112 8.04 2.19 10.97
C ARG A 112 7.80 3.07 12.20
N PHE A 113 7.57 4.37 12.00
CA PHE A 113 7.62 5.35 13.10
C PHE A 113 6.29 5.49 13.84
N PHE A 114 5.16 5.27 13.16
CA PHE A 114 3.84 5.49 13.74
C PHE A 114 3.09 4.18 13.98
N ILE A 115 3.08 3.27 13.01
CA ILE A 115 2.25 2.05 13.11
C ILE A 115 2.93 0.96 13.94
N PHE A 116 4.13 0.56 13.54
CA PHE A 116 4.91 -0.51 14.15
C PHE A 116 6.07 0.05 14.96
N ARG A 117 5.85 1.19 15.63
CA ARG A 117 6.86 1.79 16.49
C ARG A 117 7.33 0.75 17.50
N ASP A 118 8.60 0.39 17.39
CA ASP A 118 9.23 -0.54 18.31
C ASP A 118 9.22 0.11 19.70
N LYS A 119 8.70 -0.59 20.70
CA LYS A 119 8.64 -0.04 22.07
C LYS A 119 10.00 -0.11 22.78
N ASN A 120 11.01 -0.71 22.15
CA ASN A 120 12.31 -1.01 22.76
C ASN A 120 13.45 -0.07 22.32
N GLU A 121 13.17 1.08 21.71
CA GLU A 121 14.22 2.09 21.41
C GLU A 121 14.32 3.18 22.50
N ASN A 122 13.86 2.88 23.72
CA ASN A 122 14.04 3.67 24.93
C ASN A 122 14.09 2.74 26.16
N LEU A 123 15.21 2.07 26.39
CA LEU A 123 15.69 1.60 27.70
C LEU A 123 17.22 1.42 27.62
#